data_AF-A0A3D0M9X6-F1
#
_entry.id   AF-A0A3D0M9X6-F1
#
_cell.length_a   1.000
_cell.length_b   1.000
_cell.length_c   1.000
_cell.angle_alpha   90.00
_cell.angle_beta   90.00
_cell.angle_gamma   90.00
#
_symmetry.space_group_name_H-M   'P 1'
#
loop_
_entity.id
_entity.type
_entity.pdbx_description
1 polymer ?
#
loop_
_entity_poly.entity_id
_entity_poly.type
_entity_poly.pdbx_seq_one_letter_code
_entity_poly.pdbx_strand_id
1 'polypeptide(L)'
;MNDMKKVIKPMKNRLVRYIVLAYAFTWLFWWADAILLYVTGQTVEDTVPRILLALGALGPAAAALCSLDCGFTMIKVKALLLGSRHKRVIHAPEYAAGVREKRPKKGWLWFFAVLAGETALCVLCAEGITRHDPLAAADFARWLILYTFLAGSQELGWRGTLQPLLQKKLPYPMTVLTVGLVWGVWHLPLCFMTGLFNGLSGFGPAQSLLIFLLASLTLSFWLGAVYNKTNAVIWPMLLYGWTGALTDLVKLRLNGRTLAAAALFTLICLVIGMTGAGNEAVKIKRE
;
A
#
# COMPACT_ATOMS: atom_id res chain seq x y z
N MET A 1 -11.01 8.83 -32.60
CA MET A 1 -12.04 8.59 -31.55
C MET A 1 -12.36 7.10 -31.30
N ASN A 2 -12.40 6.24 -32.34
CA ASN A 2 -12.64 4.80 -32.17
C ASN A 2 -11.51 4.02 -31.47
N ASP A 3 -10.24 4.33 -31.74
CA ASP A 3 -9.12 3.61 -31.09
C ASP A 3 -8.95 3.97 -29.61
N MET A 4 -9.30 5.19 -29.22
CA MET A 4 -9.30 5.58 -27.81
C MET A 4 -10.39 4.86 -27.00
N LYS A 5 -11.56 4.60 -27.60
CA LYS A 5 -12.60 3.76 -26.99
C LYS A 5 -12.16 2.30 -26.81
N LYS A 6 -11.35 1.76 -27.73
CA LYS A 6 -10.76 0.40 -27.62
C LYS A 6 -9.79 0.26 -26.45
N VAL A 7 -9.16 1.35 -25.99
CA VAL A 7 -8.23 1.34 -24.84
C VAL A 7 -8.94 1.64 -23.51
N ILE A 8 -9.85 2.63 -23.48
CA ILE A 8 -10.49 3.09 -22.24
C ILE A 8 -11.41 2.03 -21.61
N LYS A 9 -12.17 1.28 -22.43
CA LYS A 9 -13.13 0.28 -21.94
C LYS A 9 -12.43 -0.90 -21.24
N PRO A 10 -11.42 -1.56 -21.82
CA PRO A 10 -10.62 -2.58 -21.12
C PRO A 10 -9.99 -2.08 -19.83
N MET A 11 -9.45 -0.86 -19.82
CA MET A 11 -8.86 -0.27 -18.61
C MET A 11 -9.87 -0.06 -17.48
N LYS A 12 -11.08 0.44 -17.79
CA LYS A 12 -12.15 0.58 -16.79
C LYS A 12 -12.54 -0.79 -16.23
N ASN A 13 -12.66 -1.79 -17.09
CA ASN A 13 -13.00 -3.15 -16.69
C ASN A 13 -11.92 -3.76 -15.78
N ARG A 14 -10.63 -3.54 -16.08
CA ARG A 14 -9.50 -4.00 -15.26
C ARG A 14 -9.48 -3.34 -13.88
N LEU A 15 -9.71 -2.03 -13.81
CA LEU A 15 -9.76 -1.29 -12.54
C LEU A 15 -10.88 -1.81 -11.63
N VAL A 16 -12.10 -1.93 -12.16
CA VAL A 16 -13.26 -2.42 -11.39
C VAL A 16 -13.04 -3.87 -10.98
N ARG A 17 -12.60 -4.73 -11.92
CA ARG A 17 -12.28 -6.13 -11.63
C ARG A 17 -11.26 -6.26 -10.51
N TYR A 18 -10.19 -5.48 -10.54
CA TYR A 18 -9.17 -5.49 -9.50
C TYR A 18 -9.75 -5.12 -8.13
N ILE A 19 -10.49 -4.01 -8.02
CA ILE A 19 -11.07 -3.55 -6.74
C ILE A 19 -12.03 -4.60 -6.19
N VAL A 20 -12.94 -5.11 -7.03
CA VAL A 20 -13.93 -6.13 -6.62
C VAL A 20 -13.25 -7.40 -6.15
N LEU A 21 -12.25 -7.92 -6.88
CA LEU A 21 -11.52 -9.12 -6.47
C LEU A 21 -10.72 -8.91 -5.19
N ALA A 22 -10.07 -7.75 -5.02
CA ALA A 22 -9.28 -7.45 -3.84
C ALA A 22 -10.15 -7.43 -2.57
N TYR A 23 -11.30 -6.76 -2.66
CA TYR A 23 -12.28 -6.70 -1.57
C TYR A 23 -12.92 -8.06 -1.33
N ALA A 24 -13.47 -8.71 -2.36
CA ALA A 24 -14.17 -9.98 -2.21
C ALA A 24 -13.27 -11.06 -1.60
N PHE A 25 -12.02 -11.17 -2.07
CA PHE A 25 -11.07 -12.14 -1.52
C PHE A 25 -10.77 -11.85 -0.05
N THR A 26 -10.42 -10.60 0.28
CA THR A 26 -10.05 -10.24 1.66
C THR A 26 -11.23 -10.40 2.61
N TRP A 27 -12.37 -9.82 2.23
CA TRP A 27 -13.56 -9.76 3.06
C TRP A 27 -14.17 -11.14 3.28
N LEU A 28 -13.97 -12.09 2.37
CA LEU A 28 -14.30 -13.50 2.60
C LEU A 28 -13.60 -14.04 3.85
N PHE A 29 -12.27 -13.88 3.93
CA PHE A 29 -11.50 -14.39 5.07
C PHE A 29 -11.71 -13.56 6.32
N TRP A 30 -11.73 -12.23 6.21
CA TRP A 30 -11.82 -11.37 7.38
C TRP A 30 -13.22 -11.30 7.99
N TRP A 31 -14.30 -11.37 7.21
CA TRP A 31 -15.63 -11.52 7.83
C TRP A 31 -15.82 -12.90 8.43
N ALA A 32 -15.30 -13.96 7.80
CA ALA A 32 -15.30 -15.29 8.40
C ALA A 32 -14.58 -15.29 9.75
N ASP A 33 -13.44 -14.61 9.84
CA ASP A 33 -12.68 -14.46 11.08
C ASP A 33 -13.44 -13.61 12.12
N ALA A 34 -14.01 -12.47 11.74
CA ALA A 34 -14.82 -11.66 12.65
C ALA A 34 -16.02 -12.45 13.24
N ILE A 35 -16.69 -13.26 12.42
CA ILE A 35 -17.78 -14.15 12.86
C ILE A 35 -17.22 -15.26 13.78
N LEU A 36 -16.08 -15.85 13.43
CA LEU A 36 -15.44 -16.89 14.24
C LEU A 36 -15.13 -16.37 15.65
N LEU A 37 -14.47 -15.22 15.75
CA LEU A 37 -14.15 -14.57 17.04
C LEU A 37 -15.42 -14.31 17.85
N TYR A 38 -16.48 -13.81 17.21
CA TYR A 38 -17.76 -13.51 17.86
C TYR A 38 -18.47 -14.77 18.38
N VAL A 39 -18.49 -15.86 17.61
CA VAL A 39 -19.25 -17.07 17.93
C VAL A 39 -18.50 -17.99 18.90
N THR A 40 -17.16 -18.07 18.80
CA THR A 40 -16.38 -19.01 19.62
C THR A 40 -15.69 -18.37 20.81
N GLY A 41 -15.66 -17.04 20.90
CA GLY A 41 -14.89 -16.31 21.91
C GLY A 41 -13.37 -16.47 21.76
N GLN A 42 -12.91 -16.91 20.58
CA GLN A 42 -11.49 -16.93 20.26
C GLN A 42 -10.97 -15.49 20.17
N THR A 43 -9.66 -15.35 20.29
CA THR A 43 -8.93 -14.10 20.11
C THR A 43 -8.16 -14.12 18.81
N VAL A 44 -7.75 -12.95 18.34
CA VAL A 44 -6.87 -12.79 17.18
C VAL A 44 -5.48 -13.42 17.37
N GLU A 45 -5.16 -13.85 18.59
CA GLU A 45 -3.91 -14.56 18.88
C GLU A 45 -4.01 -16.06 18.65
N ASP A 46 -5.22 -16.60 18.52
CA ASP A 46 -5.44 -18.01 18.26
C ASP A 46 -5.02 -18.38 16.84
N THR A 47 -4.64 -19.64 16.65
CA THR A 47 -4.01 -20.11 15.39
C THR A 47 -4.92 -19.93 14.19
N VAL A 48 -6.21 -20.28 14.31
CA VAL A 48 -7.16 -20.20 13.19
C VAL A 48 -7.43 -18.74 12.79
N PRO A 49 -7.77 -17.82 13.71
CA PRO A 49 -7.87 -16.40 13.40
C PRO A 49 -6.61 -15.80 12.74
N ARG A 50 -5.41 -16.12 13.26
CA ARG A 50 -4.15 -15.65 12.65
C ARG A 50 -3.99 -16.09 11.20
N ILE A 51 -4.38 -17.33 10.88
CA ILE A 51 -4.32 -17.86 9.51
C ILE A 51 -5.32 -17.12 8.62
N LEU A 52 -6.57 -16.94 9.06
CA LEU A 52 -7.59 -16.23 8.29
C LEU A 52 -7.20 -14.76 8.05
N LEU A 53 -6.67 -14.09 9.07
CA LEU A 53 -6.16 -12.73 8.98
C LEU A 53 -5.04 -12.63 7.94
N ALA A 54 -4.05 -13.53 8.01
CA ALA A 54 -2.93 -13.58 7.08
C ALA A 54 -3.37 -13.88 5.63
N LEU A 55 -4.31 -14.82 5.44
CA LEU A 55 -4.86 -15.13 4.13
C LEU A 55 -5.61 -13.93 3.54
N GLY A 56 -6.47 -13.27 4.32
CA GLY A 56 -7.19 -12.08 3.85
C GLY A 56 -6.24 -10.96 3.43
N ALA A 57 -5.12 -10.76 4.15
CA ALA A 57 -4.10 -9.77 3.80
C ALA A 57 -3.49 -9.98 2.40
N LEU A 58 -3.53 -11.19 1.83
CA LEU A 58 -3.04 -11.48 0.49
C LEU A 58 -4.01 -11.05 -0.63
N GLY A 59 -5.23 -10.63 -0.31
CA GLY A 59 -6.28 -10.31 -1.29
C GLY A 59 -5.88 -9.29 -2.35
N PRO A 60 -5.29 -8.13 -2.00
CA PRO A 60 -4.82 -7.17 -2.99
C PRO A 60 -3.75 -7.74 -3.93
N ALA A 61 -2.86 -8.60 -3.43
CA ALA A 61 -1.83 -9.26 -4.23
C ALA A 61 -2.44 -10.30 -5.18
N ALA A 62 -3.33 -11.16 -4.68
CA ALA A 62 -4.04 -12.16 -5.46
C ALA A 62 -4.86 -11.50 -6.58
N ALA A 63 -5.61 -10.44 -6.25
CA ALA A 63 -6.39 -9.67 -7.20
C ALA A 63 -5.53 -9.01 -8.29
N ALA A 64 -4.33 -8.53 -7.95
CA ALA A 64 -3.38 -7.99 -8.91
C ALA A 64 -2.97 -9.04 -9.94
N LEU A 65 -2.62 -10.25 -9.47
CA LEU A 65 -2.21 -11.36 -10.32
C LEU A 65 -3.36 -11.85 -11.22
N CYS A 66 -4.57 -11.97 -10.69
CA CYS A 66 -5.77 -12.34 -11.44
C CYS A 66 -6.22 -11.27 -12.45
N SER A 67 -5.78 -10.02 -12.27
CA SER A 67 -6.12 -8.88 -13.14
C SER A 67 -5.00 -8.53 -14.13
N LEU A 68 -3.99 -9.38 -14.30
CA LEU A 68 -2.98 -9.21 -15.35
C LEU A 68 -3.59 -9.51 -16.72
N ASP A 69 -3.44 -8.55 -17.64
CA ASP A 69 -3.86 -8.73 -19.03
C ASP A 69 -3.07 -9.91 -19.65
N CYS A 70 -3.76 -10.82 -20.33
CA CYS A 70 -3.19 -12.04 -20.92
C CYS A 70 -2.56 -13.04 -19.93
N GLY A 71 -3.05 -13.09 -18.68
CA GLY A 71 -2.74 -14.17 -17.72
C GLY A 71 -1.43 -14.01 -16.92
N PHE A 72 -1.25 -14.90 -15.94
CA PHE A 72 -0.13 -14.92 -14.99
C PHE A 72 1.15 -15.47 -15.62
N THR A 73 2.26 -14.74 -15.52
CA THR A 73 3.62 -15.25 -15.83
C THR A 73 4.65 -14.66 -14.87
N MET A 74 5.70 -15.44 -14.55
CA MET A 74 6.78 -14.99 -13.66
C MET A 74 7.53 -13.76 -14.20
N ILE A 75 7.56 -13.57 -15.52
CA ILE A 75 8.14 -12.39 -16.16
C ILE A 75 7.34 -11.14 -15.78
N LYS A 76 6.00 -11.22 -15.80
CA LYS A 76 5.12 -10.10 -15.41
C LYS A 76 5.23 -9.81 -13.91
N VAL A 77 5.29 -10.84 -13.07
CA VAL A 77 5.51 -10.66 -11.62
C VAL A 77 6.84 -9.95 -11.35
N LYS A 78 7.94 -10.43 -11.96
CA LYS A 78 9.26 -9.77 -11.85
C LYS A 78 9.24 -8.34 -12.38
N ALA A 79 8.49 -8.07 -13.45
CA ALA A 79 8.36 -6.73 -14.01
C ALA A 79 7.58 -5.77 -13.10
N LEU A 80 6.55 -6.26 -12.41
CA LEU A 80 5.79 -5.53 -11.39
C LEU A 80 6.66 -5.24 -10.16
N LEU A 81 7.34 -6.28 -9.67
CA LEU A 81 8.15 -6.24 -8.45
C LEU A 81 9.38 -5.33 -8.59
N LEU A 82 10.19 -5.55 -9.63
CA LEU A 82 11.53 -4.94 -9.77
C LEU A 82 11.57 -3.71 -10.68
N GLY A 83 10.47 -3.40 -11.38
CA GLY A 83 10.43 -2.30 -12.34
C GLY A 83 11.33 -2.56 -13.55
N SER A 84 10.82 -3.33 -14.51
CA SER A 84 11.56 -3.73 -15.72
C SER A 84 11.09 -2.99 -16.99
N ARG A 85 11.99 -2.90 -18.00
CA ARG A 85 11.70 -2.51 -19.40
C ARG A 85 10.60 -3.37 -20.07
N HIS A 86 10.16 -4.43 -19.40
CA HIS A 86 9.14 -5.41 -19.83
C HIS A 86 7.71 -5.09 -19.37
N LYS A 87 7.44 -3.91 -18.77
CA LYS A 87 6.05 -3.42 -18.61
C LYS A 87 5.27 -3.35 -19.93
N ARG A 88 5.97 -3.35 -21.08
CA ARG A 88 5.44 -3.64 -22.43
C ARG A 88 4.52 -4.87 -22.51
N VAL A 89 4.73 -5.88 -21.66
CA VAL A 89 4.02 -7.16 -21.69
C VAL A 89 2.83 -7.20 -20.70
N ILE A 90 2.77 -6.30 -19.72
CA ILE A 90 1.66 -6.20 -18.74
C ILE A 90 0.57 -5.22 -19.21
N HIS A 91 0.95 -4.30 -20.10
CA HIS A 91 0.15 -3.18 -20.57
C HIS A 91 0.11 -3.14 -22.12
N ALA A 92 -0.07 -4.31 -22.74
CA ALA A 92 0.05 -4.49 -24.20
C ALA A 92 -0.83 -3.56 -25.05
N PRO A 93 -2.09 -3.25 -24.68
CA PRO A 93 -2.91 -2.28 -25.43
C PRO A 93 -2.43 -0.82 -25.25
N GLU A 94 -1.75 -0.53 -24.13
CA GLU A 94 -1.46 0.83 -23.68
C GLU A 94 -0.07 1.30 -24.14
N TYR A 95 0.86 0.36 -24.34
CA TYR A 95 2.14 0.61 -25.03
C TYR A 95 1.96 0.78 -26.54
N ALA A 96 0.96 0.11 -27.14
CA ALA A 96 0.58 0.32 -28.54
C ALA A 96 0.07 1.76 -28.80
N ALA A 97 -0.39 2.47 -27.76
CA ALA A 97 -0.81 3.87 -27.82
C ALA A 97 0.32 4.88 -27.53
N GLY A 98 1.59 4.45 -27.41
CA GLY A 98 2.75 5.36 -27.31
C GLY A 98 3.07 5.91 -25.91
N VAL A 99 2.38 5.47 -24.85
CA VAL A 99 2.64 5.93 -23.47
C VAL A 99 3.95 5.33 -22.95
N ARG A 100 5.03 6.14 -22.91
CA ARG A 100 6.37 5.70 -22.50
C ARG A 100 6.65 6.10 -21.05
N GLU A 101 6.54 5.17 -20.11
CA GLU A 101 7.01 5.39 -18.73
C GLU A 101 8.54 5.49 -18.71
N LYS A 102 9.09 6.71 -18.54
CA LYS A 102 10.52 6.91 -18.34
C LYS A 102 10.90 6.47 -16.92
N ARG A 103 11.77 5.47 -16.79
CA ARG A 103 12.38 5.10 -15.50
C ARG A 103 13.43 6.16 -15.09
N PRO A 104 13.34 6.78 -13.90
CA PRO A 104 14.36 7.69 -13.43
C PRO A 104 15.67 6.96 -13.16
N LYS A 105 16.80 7.44 -13.71
CA LYS A 105 18.11 6.77 -13.61
C LYS A 105 18.71 6.69 -12.18
N LYS A 106 18.08 7.28 -11.16
CA LYS A 106 18.49 7.23 -9.74
C LYS A 106 17.29 7.24 -8.78
N GLY A 107 16.15 6.68 -9.20
CA GLY A 107 14.91 6.69 -8.42
C GLY A 107 15.02 6.11 -7.02
N TRP A 108 15.93 5.15 -6.82
CA TRP A 108 16.18 4.47 -5.55
C TRP A 108 16.81 5.38 -4.47
N LEU A 109 17.46 6.49 -4.83
CA LEU A 109 17.94 7.46 -3.82
C LEU A 109 16.78 8.11 -3.06
N TRP A 110 15.64 8.29 -3.72
CA TRP A 110 14.44 8.82 -3.07
C TRP A 110 13.85 7.85 -2.06
N PHE A 111 14.02 6.54 -2.24
CA PHE A 111 13.65 5.57 -1.21
C PHE A 111 14.43 5.84 0.08
N PHE A 112 15.76 5.96 0.00
CA PHE A 112 16.59 6.24 1.18
C PHE A 112 16.27 7.60 1.82
N ALA A 113 15.94 8.62 1.02
CA ALA A 113 15.53 9.92 1.55
C ALA A 113 14.21 9.83 2.32
N VAL A 114 13.21 9.11 1.80
CA VAL A 114 11.92 8.90 2.47
C VAL A 114 12.10 8.04 3.72
N LEU A 115 12.88 6.95 3.62
CA LEU A 115 13.22 6.07 4.73
C LEU A 115 13.87 6.84 5.89
N ALA A 116 14.85 7.70 5.59
CA ALA A 116 15.52 8.52 6.58
C ALA A 116 14.57 9.57 7.20
N GLY A 117 13.72 10.20 6.39
CA GLY A 117 12.73 11.18 6.87
C GLY A 117 11.68 10.56 7.80
N GLU A 118 11.16 9.38 7.45
CA GLU A 118 10.26 8.62 8.31
C GLU A 118 10.94 8.20 9.62
N THR A 119 12.18 7.72 9.53
CA THR A 119 12.96 7.33 10.71
C THR A 119 13.17 8.51 11.64
N ALA A 120 13.58 9.65 11.10
CA ALA A 120 13.74 10.88 11.86
C ALA A 120 12.42 11.31 12.51
N LEU A 121 11.31 11.26 11.77
CA LEU A 121 9.98 11.56 12.32
C LEU A 121 9.66 10.67 13.52
N CYS A 122 9.81 9.35 13.36
CA CYS A 122 9.48 8.39 14.41
C CYS A 122 10.36 8.57 15.64
N VAL A 123 11.68 8.71 15.45
CA VAL A 123 12.63 8.90 16.56
C VAL A 123 12.41 10.22 17.28
N LEU A 124 12.16 11.32 16.55
CA LEU A 124 11.92 12.63 17.15
C LEU A 124 10.57 12.71 17.88
N CYS A 125 9.59 11.89 17.50
CA CYS A 125 8.27 11.85 18.13
C CYS A 125 8.11 10.69 19.12
N ALA A 126 9.11 9.82 19.26
CA ALA A 126 9.08 8.71 20.20
C ALA A 126 9.17 9.20 21.64
N GLU A 127 8.36 8.62 22.52
CA GLU A 127 8.46 8.84 23.97
C GLU A 127 9.40 7.82 24.65
N GLY A 128 9.82 6.80 23.90
CA GLY A 128 10.72 5.76 24.37
C GLY A 128 10.81 4.62 23.36
N ILE A 129 11.67 3.66 23.67
CA ILE A 129 11.81 2.41 22.93
C ILE A 129 10.95 1.36 23.64
N THR A 130 10.17 0.59 22.89
CA THR A 130 9.29 -0.44 23.46
C THR A 130 10.05 -1.69 23.93
N ARG A 131 11.20 -1.98 23.32
CA ARG A 131 12.04 -3.15 23.62
C ARG A 131 13.46 -2.73 24.03
N HIS A 132 13.86 -3.10 25.24
CA HIS A 132 15.20 -2.86 25.79
C HIS A 132 16.05 -4.13 25.88
N ASP A 133 15.61 -5.25 25.30
CA ASP A 133 16.29 -6.54 25.43
C ASP A 133 17.50 -6.70 24.47
N PRO A 134 18.46 -7.60 24.78
CA PRO A 134 19.63 -7.85 23.94
C PRO A 134 19.34 -8.44 22.56
N LEU A 135 18.13 -8.95 22.31
CA LEU A 135 17.70 -9.54 21.04
C LEU A 135 16.90 -8.55 20.17
N ALA A 136 16.75 -7.29 20.60
CA ALA A 136 15.96 -6.29 19.91
C ALA A 136 16.32 -6.13 18.43
N ALA A 137 17.59 -6.27 18.06
CA ALA A 137 18.04 -6.21 16.66
C ALA A 137 17.56 -7.42 15.83
N ALA A 138 17.63 -8.63 16.40
CA ALA A 138 17.14 -9.85 15.74
C ALA A 138 15.60 -9.81 15.60
N ASP A 139 14.92 -9.32 16.62
CA ASP A 139 13.48 -9.13 16.60
C ASP A 139 13.04 -8.07 15.59
N PHE A 140 13.74 -6.93 15.53
CA PHE A 140 13.50 -5.92 14.52
C PHE A 140 13.67 -6.50 13.12
N ALA A 141 14.74 -7.25 12.86
CA ALA A 141 14.97 -7.90 11.58
C ALA A 141 13.86 -8.90 11.23
N ARG A 142 13.40 -9.69 12.21
CA ARG A 142 12.26 -10.61 12.06
C ARG A 142 11.00 -9.86 11.64
N TRP A 143 10.63 -8.80 12.34
CA TRP A 143 9.45 -7.99 12.04
C TRP A 143 9.56 -7.28 10.69
N LEU A 144 10.74 -6.74 10.36
CA LEU A 144 11.01 -6.14 9.06
C LEU A 144 10.72 -7.13 7.92
N ILE A 145 11.24 -8.35 8.03
CA ILE A 145 11.02 -9.40 7.02
C ILE A 145 9.53 -9.75 6.95
N LEU A 146 8.88 -10.00 8.08
CA LEU A 146 7.46 -10.37 8.11
C LEU A 146 6.57 -9.28 7.51
N TYR A 147 6.75 -8.02 7.92
CA TYR A 147 5.96 -6.92 7.39
C TYR A 147 6.28 -6.63 5.92
N THR A 148 7.53 -6.76 5.44
CA THR A 148 7.84 -6.58 4.02
C THR A 148 7.15 -7.62 3.14
N PHE A 149 7.16 -8.89 3.53
CA PHE A 149 6.69 -9.97 2.65
C PHE A 149 5.24 -10.36 2.85
N LEU A 150 4.71 -10.29 4.08
CA LEU A 150 3.30 -10.61 4.33
C LEU A 150 2.44 -9.39 4.04
N ALA A 151 2.57 -8.33 4.85
CA ALA A 151 1.75 -7.13 4.72
C ALA A 151 2.14 -6.29 3.50
N GLY A 152 3.44 -6.15 3.22
CA GLY A 152 3.94 -5.46 2.04
C GLY A 152 3.59 -6.15 0.73
N SER A 153 3.25 -7.44 0.70
CA SER A 153 2.77 -8.08 -0.56
C SER A 153 1.54 -7.36 -1.16
N GLN A 154 0.72 -6.71 -0.32
CA GLN A 154 -0.42 -5.89 -0.73
C GLN A 154 -0.03 -4.80 -1.73
N GLU A 155 1.22 -4.33 -1.69
CA GLU A 155 1.77 -3.31 -2.58
C GLU A 155 1.75 -3.74 -4.06
N LEU A 156 1.75 -5.05 -4.35
CA LEU A 156 1.53 -5.57 -5.72
C LEU A 156 0.17 -5.13 -6.27
N GLY A 157 -0.82 -5.06 -5.39
CA GLY A 157 -2.14 -4.52 -5.66
C GLY A 157 -2.13 -3.00 -5.68
N TRP A 158 -1.83 -2.37 -4.54
CA TRP A 158 -2.02 -0.93 -4.37
C TRP A 158 -1.11 -0.10 -5.27
N ARG A 159 0.20 -0.40 -5.29
CA ARG A 159 1.21 0.36 -6.05
C ARG A 159 1.47 -0.28 -7.41
N GLY A 160 1.39 -1.60 -7.50
CA GLY A 160 1.59 -2.32 -8.75
C GLY A 160 0.41 -2.22 -9.72
N THR A 161 -0.83 -2.15 -9.22
CA THR A 161 -2.04 -2.22 -10.07
C THR A 161 -2.92 -0.98 -9.94
N LEU A 162 -3.39 -0.65 -8.73
CA LEU A 162 -4.36 0.42 -8.52
C LEU A 162 -3.81 1.80 -8.86
N GLN A 163 -2.66 2.18 -8.26
CA GLN A 163 -2.05 3.49 -8.46
C GLN A 163 -1.74 3.76 -9.96
N PRO A 164 -1.09 2.87 -10.73
CA PRO A 164 -0.85 3.09 -12.16
C PRO A 164 -2.14 3.23 -12.97
N LEU A 165 -3.18 2.45 -12.67
CA LEU A 165 -4.46 2.54 -13.38
C LEU A 165 -5.19 3.87 -13.08
N LEU A 166 -5.06 4.38 -11.86
CA LEU A 166 -5.62 5.67 -11.46
C LEU A 166 -4.84 6.87 -12.02
N GLN A 167 -3.50 6.82 -12.06
CA GLN A 167 -2.66 7.92 -12.58
C GLN A 167 -2.87 8.19 -14.07
N LYS A 168 -3.42 7.21 -14.82
CA LYS A 168 -3.84 7.40 -16.21
C LYS A 168 -5.10 8.27 -16.35
N LYS A 169 -5.83 8.49 -15.25
CA LYS A 169 -7.14 9.18 -15.24
C LYS A 169 -7.16 10.40 -14.33
N LEU A 170 -6.33 10.40 -13.28
CA LEU A 170 -6.30 11.41 -12.23
C LEU A 170 -4.88 11.99 -12.10
N PRO A 171 -4.73 13.26 -11.70
CA PRO A 171 -3.43 13.79 -11.32
C PRO A 171 -2.88 13.04 -10.09
N TYR A 172 -1.57 13.08 -9.90
CA TYR A 172 -0.90 12.34 -8.83
C TYR A 172 -1.55 12.51 -7.44
N PRO A 173 -1.83 13.74 -6.93
CA PRO A 173 -2.39 13.92 -5.59
C PRO A 173 -3.74 13.21 -5.42
N MET A 174 -4.62 13.32 -6.43
CA MET A 174 -5.93 12.66 -6.42
C MET A 174 -5.81 11.14 -6.55
N THR A 175 -4.78 10.66 -7.25
CA THR A 175 -4.50 9.24 -7.36
C THR A 175 -4.12 8.65 -5.99
N VAL A 176 -3.11 9.21 -5.31
CA VAL A 176 -2.68 8.68 -4.00
C VAL A 176 -3.74 8.87 -2.92
N LEU A 177 -4.51 9.96 -2.98
CA LEU A 177 -5.69 10.16 -2.12
C LEU A 177 -6.70 9.01 -2.32
N THR A 178 -7.04 8.71 -3.58
CA THR A 178 -7.99 7.64 -3.91
C THR A 178 -7.45 6.26 -3.48
N VAL A 179 -6.16 5.98 -3.68
CA VAL A 179 -5.53 4.74 -3.20
C VAL A 179 -5.65 4.63 -1.69
N GLY A 180 -5.36 5.71 -0.95
CA GLY A 180 -5.47 5.73 0.51
C GLY A 180 -6.89 5.54 1.02
N LEU A 181 -7.89 6.12 0.36
CA LEU A 181 -9.30 5.90 0.70
C LEU A 181 -9.74 4.46 0.43
N VAL A 182 -9.43 3.92 -0.75
CA VAL A 182 -9.76 2.53 -1.12
C VAL A 182 -9.05 1.55 -0.18
N TRP A 183 -7.82 1.83 0.22
CA TRP A 183 -7.10 0.99 1.15
C TRP A 183 -7.60 1.14 2.59
N GLY A 184 -7.94 2.35 3.04
CA GLY A 184 -8.52 2.56 4.37
C GLY A 184 -9.87 1.86 4.55
N VAL A 185 -10.77 1.97 3.57
CA VAL A 185 -12.08 1.28 3.60
C VAL A 185 -11.92 -0.25 3.51
N TRP A 186 -10.87 -0.75 2.88
CA TRP A 186 -10.59 -2.18 2.79
C TRP A 186 -10.41 -2.84 4.17
N HIS A 187 -9.98 -2.07 5.19
CA HIS A 187 -9.84 -2.51 6.58
C HIS A 187 -11.16 -2.62 7.37
N LEU A 188 -12.31 -2.33 6.75
CA LEU A 188 -13.61 -2.34 7.43
C LEU A 188 -13.89 -3.62 8.25
N PRO A 189 -13.65 -4.85 7.76
CA PRO A 189 -13.92 -6.06 8.56
C PRO A 189 -13.08 -6.13 9.85
N LEU A 190 -11.85 -5.62 9.83
CA LEU A 190 -10.97 -5.61 11.01
C LEU A 190 -11.55 -4.77 12.15
N CYS A 191 -12.42 -3.80 11.84
CA CYS A 191 -13.07 -2.97 12.84
C CYS A 191 -14.07 -3.76 13.71
N PHE A 192 -14.42 -4.99 13.33
CA PHE A 192 -15.32 -5.89 14.04
C PHE A 192 -14.59 -7.05 14.73
N MET A 193 -13.26 -7.16 14.58
CA MET A 193 -12.45 -8.18 15.24
C MET A 193 -11.99 -7.70 16.61
N THR A 194 -12.57 -8.27 17.67
CA THR A 194 -12.16 -7.98 19.04
C THR A 194 -10.74 -8.50 19.32
N GLY A 195 -9.87 -7.64 19.85
CA GLY A 195 -8.50 -8.02 20.27
C GLY A 195 -7.38 -7.54 19.35
N LEU A 196 -7.60 -7.32 18.05
CA LEU A 196 -6.56 -6.81 17.16
C LEU A 196 -6.22 -5.34 17.46
N PHE A 197 -7.23 -4.54 17.82
CA PHE A 197 -7.09 -3.10 18.06
C PHE A 197 -7.86 -2.55 19.27
N ASN A 198 -8.79 -3.32 19.84
CA ASN A 198 -9.41 -2.97 21.14
C ASN A 198 -8.40 -3.02 22.30
N GLY A 199 -7.25 -3.69 22.13
CA GLY A 199 -6.12 -3.63 23.05
C GLY A 199 -5.25 -2.37 22.93
N LEU A 200 -5.34 -1.64 21.82
CA LEU A 200 -4.65 -0.36 21.61
C LEU A 200 -5.50 0.86 22.03
N SER A 201 -6.81 0.69 22.19
CA SER A 201 -7.71 1.77 22.58
C SER A 201 -9.14 1.27 22.74
N GLY A 202 -9.85 1.68 23.79
CA GLY A 202 -11.28 1.41 24.01
C GLY A 202 -12.20 2.10 23.01
N PHE A 203 -11.92 1.96 21.71
CA PHE A 203 -12.61 2.58 20.60
C PHE A 203 -13.56 1.59 19.93
N GLY A 204 -14.73 2.07 19.50
CA GLY A 204 -15.69 1.28 18.73
C GLY A 204 -15.30 1.15 17.25
N PRO A 205 -16.05 0.35 16.47
CA PRO A 205 -15.74 0.07 15.07
C PRO A 205 -15.58 1.34 14.19
N ALA A 206 -16.39 2.37 14.45
CA ALA A 206 -16.33 3.63 13.70
C ALA A 206 -15.02 4.40 13.93
N GLN A 207 -14.57 4.48 15.18
CA GLN A 207 -13.30 5.13 15.52
C GLN A 207 -12.11 4.36 14.96
N SER A 208 -12.13 3.02 15.04
CA SER A 208 -11.11 2.15 14.42
C SER A 208 -11.01 2.38 12.91
N LEU A 209 -12.15 2.46 12.21
CA LEU A 209 -12.18 2.76 10.78
C LEU A 209 -11.58 4.15 10.46
N LEU A 210 -11.88 5.16 11.29
CA LEU A 210 -11.31 6.49 11.11
C LEU A 210 -9.78 6.46 11.25
N ILE A 211 -9.25 5.73 12.22
CA ILE A 211 -7.81 5.55 12.40
C ILE A 211 -7.20 4.87 11.17
N PHE A 212 -7.82 3.80 10.66
CA PHE A 212 -7.37 3.14 9.43
C PHE A 212 -7.39 4.06 8.22
N LEU A 213 -8.43 4.88 8.06
CA LEU A 213 -8.51 5.86 6.98
C LEU A 213 -7.37 6.87 7.06
N LEU A 214 -7.14 7.46 8.23
CA LEU A 214 -6.08 8.47 8.41
C LEU A 214 -4.68 7.88 8.24
N ALA A 215 -4.42 6.68 8.78
CA ALA A 215 -3.16 5.97 8.61
C ALA A 215 -2.93 5.56 7.15
N SER A 216 -3.93 4.98 6.50
CA SER A 216 -3.86 4.54 5.10
C SER A 216 -3.67 5.72 4.15
N LEU A 217 -4.32 6.86 4.43
CA LEU A 217 -4.12 8.11 3.68
C LEU A 217 -2.68 8.59 3.82
N THR A 218 -2.19 8.75 5.05
CA THR A 218 -0.83 9.23 5.35
C THR A 218 0.23 8.36 4.67
N LEU A 219 0.18 7.05 4.93
CA LEU A 219 1.13 6.09 4.38
C LEU A 219 0.99 5.96 2.86
N SER A 220 -0.19 6.29 2.30
CA SER A 220 -0.37 6.31 0.84
C SER A 220 0.43 7.36 0.10
N PHE A 221 0.64 8.53 0.70
CA PHE A 221 1.51 9.53 0.12
C PHE A 221 2.98 9.10 0.16
N TRP A 222 3.42 8.44 1.24
CA TRP A 222 4.83 8.05 1.42
C TRP A 222 5.21 6.93 0.44
N LEU A 223 4.43 5.84 0.45
CA LEU A 223 4.63 4.70 -0.44
C LEU A 223 4.38 5.08 -1.91
N GLY A 224 3.38 5.93 -2.17
CA GLY A 224 3.06 6.43 -3.51
C GLY A 224 4.20 7.26 -4.11
N ALA A 225 4.89 8.06 -3.29
CA ALA A 225 6.03 8.85 -3.71
C ALA A 225 7.21 7.96 -4.08
N VAL A 226 7.54 6.98 -3.24
CA VAL A 226 8.59 5.99 -3.51
C VAL A 226 8.28 5.21 -4.78
N TYR A 227 7.03 4.76 -4.97
CA TYR A 227 6.64 4.06 -6.18
C TYR A 227 6.81 4.94 -7.43
N ASN A 228 6.38 6.19 -7.41
CA ASN A 228 6.53 7.09 -8.56
C ASN A 228 7.99 7.38 -8.92
N LYS A 229 8.90 7.37 -7.93
CA LYS A 229 10.33 7.57 -8.18
C LYS A 229 11.03 6.32 -8.68
N THR A 230 10.62 5.15 -8.23
CA THR A 230 11.36 3.90 -8.48
C THR A 230 10.75 3.08 -9.62
N ASN A 231 9.44 3.24 -9.83
CA ASN A 231 8.60 2.45 -10.73
C ASN A 231 8.69 0.93 -10.49
N ALA A 232 8.92 0.54 -9.23
CA ALA A 232 9.14 -0.84 -8.79
C ALA A 232 8.50 -1.05 -7.42
N VAL A 233 7.66 -2.07 -7.30
CA VAL A 233 6.87 -2.34 -6.08
C VAL A 233 7.73 -2.77 -4.89
N ILE A 234 8.91 -3.34 -5.12
CA ILE A 234 9.81 -3.77 -4.03
C ILE A 234 10.19 -2.63 -3.08
N TRP A 235 10.28 -1.38 -3.57
CA TRP A 235 10.65 -0.25 -2.71
C TRP A 235 9.54 0.19 -1.76
N PRO A 236 8.27 0.36 -2.21
CA PRO A 236 7.14 0.45 -1.29
C PRO A 236 7.03 -0.74 -0.32
N MET A 237 7.28 -1.97 -0.76
CA MET A 237 7.23 -3.15 0.13
C MET A 237 8.26 -3.05 1.27
N LEU A 238 9.49 -2.66 0.93
CA LEU A 238 10.56 -2.45 1.92
C LEU A 238 10.23 -1.28 2.85
N LEU A 239 9.70 -0.17 2.31
CA LEU A 239 9.30 0.97 3.13
C LEU A 239 8.15 0.59 4.07
N TYR A 240 7.14 -0.14 3.59
CA TYR A 240 6.05 -0.65 4.43
C TYR A 240 6.58 -1.53 5.58
N GLY A 241 7.49 -2.46 5.26
CA GLY A 241 8.10 -3.31 6.28
C GLY A 241 8.92 -2.53 7.30
N TRP A 242 9.62 -1.50 6.84
CA TRP A 242 10.35 -0.57 7.70
C TRP A 242 9.40 0.19 8.62
N THR A 243 8.33 0.78 8.08
CA THR A 243 7.28 1.46 8.86
C THR A 243 6.78 0.56 9.97
N GLY A 244 6.37 -0.67 9.66
CA GLY A 244 5.84 -1.61 10.64
C GLY A 244 6.84 -1.99 11.73
N ALA A 245 8.06 -2.36 11.33
CA ALA A 245 9.12 -2.73 12.29
C ALA A 245 9.53 -1.54 13.18
N LEU A 246 9.53 -0.33 12.63
CA LEU A 246 9.86 0.89 13.36
C LEU A 246 8.75 1.26 14.35
N THR A 247 7.48 1.20 13.95
CA THR A 247 6.35 1.46 14.87
C THR A 247 6.23 0.42 15.98
N ASP A 248 6.71 -0.80 15.75
CA ASP A 248 6.80 -1.83 16.80
C ASP A 248 7.97 -1.58 17.77
N LEU A 249 9.04 -0.92 17.31
CA LEU A 249 10.25 -0.62 18.09
C LEU A 249 10.12 0.65 18.94
N VAL A 250 9.40 1.67 18.45
CA VAL A 250 9.26 2.96 19.16
C VAL A 250 7.86 3.17 19.68
N LYS A 251 7.75 3.73 20.89
CA LYS A 251 6.46 4.12 21.46
C LYS A 251 6.08 5.51 20.96
N LEU A 252 5.21 5.55 19.95
CA LEU A 252 4.64 6.80 19.44
C LEU A 252 3.39 7.18 20.23
N ARG A 253 3.28 8.45 20.60
CA ARG A 253 2.05 9.01 21.17
C ARG A 253 1.30 9.81 20.12
N LEU A 254 0.00 9.58 20.03
CA LEU A 254 -0.90 10.43 19.26
C LEU A 254 -1.11 11.76 20.01
N ASN A 255 -0.31 12.76 19.66
CA ASN A 255 -0.41 14.13 20.15
C ASN A 255 -0.24 15.12 18.99
N GLY A 256 -0.47 16.41 19.24
CA GLY A 256 -0.39 17.45 18.20
C GLY A 256 0.97 17.51 17.50
N ARG A 257 2.07 17.22 18.22
CA ARG A 257 3.42 17.21 17.65
C ARG A 257 3.59 16.07 16.63
N THR A 258 3.21 14.85 16.99
CA THR A 258 3.28 13.68 16.11
C THR A 258 2.41 13.88 14.87
N LEU A 259 1.20 14.39 15.06
CA LEU A 259 0.27 14.69 13.96
C LEU A 259 0.82 15.76 13.02
N ALA A 260 1.38 16.85 13.56
CA ALA A 260 1.99 17.91 12.77
C ALA A 260 3.22 17.41 11.99
N ALA A 261 4.08 16.60 12.62
CA ALA A 261 5.24 15.99 11.97
C ALA A 261 4.81 15.05 10.83
N ALA A 262 3.80 14.19 11.06
CA ALA A 262 3.24 13.31 10.04
C ALA A 262 2.61 14.08 8.87
N ALA A 263 1.88 15.16 9.15
CA ALA A 263 1.31 16.03 8.12
C ALA A 263 2.40 16.73 7.29
N LEU A 264 3.44 17.26 7.94
CA LEU A 264 4.58 17.88 7.25
C LEU A 264 5.32 16.88 6.37
N PHE A 265 5.63 15.70 6.90
CA PHE A 265 6.32 14.66 6.13
C PHE A 265 5.48 14.13 4.97
N THR A 266 4.16 14.05 5.16
CA THR A 266 3.20 13.74 4.08
C THR A 266 3.22 14.79 2.98
N LEU A 267 3.28 16.08 3.33
CA LEU A 267 3.42 17.17 2.36
C LEU A 267 4.75 17.08 1.59
N ILE A 268 5.86 16.76 2.28
CA ILE A 268 7.16 16.51 1.63
C ILE A 268 7.05 15.34 0.65
N CYS A 269 6.45 14.22 1.04
CA CYS A 269 6.24 13.07 0.16
C CYS A 269 5.33 13.38 -1.03
N LEU A 270 4.30 14.21 -0.83
CA LEU A 270 3.46 14.71 -1.92
C LEU A 270 4.31 15.48 -2.95
N VAL A 271 5.13 16.43 -2.51
CA VAL A 271 6.03 17.21 -3.39
C VAL A 271 7.04 16.29 -4.10
N ILE A 272 7.64 15.35 -3.38
CA ILE A 272 8.54 14.35 -3.97
C ILE A 272 7.81 13.58 -5.07
N GLY A 273 6.63 13.02 -4.79
CA GLY A 273 5.87 12.23 -5.75
C GLY A 273 5.38 13.02 -6.98
N MET A 274 5.18 14.34 -6.84
CA MET A 274 4.84 15.25 -7.93
C MET A 274 6.03 15.59 -8.84
N THR A 275 7.28 15.49 -8.36
CA THR A 275 8.45 15.83 -9.17
C THR A 275 8.81 14.67 -10.10
N GLY A 276 9.05 14.93 -11.39
CA GLY A 276 9.45 13.93 -12.39
C GLY A 276 8.35 13.46 -13.35
N ALA A 277 8.69 12.48 -14.20
CA ALA A 277 8.01 12.13 -15.45
C ALA A 277 6.54 11.64 -15.34
N GLY A 278 5.97 11.49 -14.14
CA GLY A 278 4.59 11.04 -13.94
C GLY A 278 3.51 12.09 -14.25
N ASN A 279 3.87 13.38 -14.30
CA ASN A 279 2.92 14.47 -14.58
C ASN A 279 2.69 14.75 -16.07
N GLU A 280 3.43 14.09 -16.98
CA GLU A 280 3.28 14.28 -18.42
C GLU A 280 2.01 13.60 -18.99
N ALA A 281 1.47 12.58 -18.32
CA ALA A 281 0.33 11.80 -18.83
C ALA A 281 -1.00 12.60 -18.90
N VAL A 282 -1.16 13.64 -18.07
CA VAL A 282 -2.35 14.51 -18.12
C VAL A 282 -2.24 15.55 -19.25
N LYS A 283 -1.03 15.93 -19.65
CA LYS A 283 -0.83 16.90 -20.74
C LYS A 283 -1.29 16.36 -22.09
N ILE A 284 -1.08 15.08 -22.37
CA ILE A 284 -1.49 14.42 -23.63
C ILE A 284 -3.03 14.44 -23.83
N LYS A 285 -3.82 14.67 -22.77
CA LYS A 285 -5.28 14.70 -22.83
C LYS A 285 -5.87 16.09 -23.09
N ARG A 286 -5.05 17.14 -23.15
CA ARG A 286 -5.45 18.54 -23.33
C ARG A 286 -4.98 19.17 -24.63
N GLU A 287 -4.29 18.41 -25.48
CA GLU A 287 -3.95 18.74 -26.87
C GLU A 287 -4.80 17.87 -27.80
#